data_AF-A0A5S9M0H3-F1
#
_entry.id   AF-A0A5S9M0H3-F1
#
_cell.length_a   1.000
_cell.length_b   1.000
_cell.length_c   1.000
_cell.angle_alpha   90.00
_cell.angle_beta   90.00
_cell.angle_gamma   90.00
#
_symmetry.space_group_name_H-M   'P 1'
#
loop_
_entity.id
_entity.type
_entity.pdbx_description
1 polymer ?
#
loop_
_entity_poly.entity_id
_entity_poly.type
_entity_poly.pdbx_seq_one_letter_code
_entity_poly.pdbx_strand_id
1 'polypeptide(L)'
;MTQEMTKYLSYFYEKPASLLDYTSQDTIIILDEISRIQEMEEQLEQEEADWTISLLEEGNILHDLSLSFPFQELINQQSRSILYYSLFLRHVQQTNPQNIVNVSSKQMQNFHGQMNVLASEIERYKNSNTRLSF
;
A
#
# COMPACT_ATOMS: atom_id res chain seq x y z
N MET A 1 -1.04 7.00 26.90
CA MET A 1 0.41 6.97 26.63
C MET A 1 0.78 8.33 26.03
N THR A 2 1.72 9.04 26.64
CA THR A 2 2.27 10.30 26.10
C THR A 2 3.24 9.99 24.97
N GLN A 3 3.46 10.93 24.04
CA GLN A 3 4.40 10.80 22.90
C GLN A 3 5.81 10.31 23.32
N GLU A 4 6.25 10.71 24.51
CA GLU A 4 7.54 10.28 25.10
C GLU A 4 7.58 8.78 25.45
N MET A 5 6.46 8.17 25.85
CA MET A 5 6.43 6.75 26.20
C MET A 5 6.52 5.84 24.97
N THR A 6 6.06 6.31 23.82
CA THR A 6 6.08 5.55 22.55
C THR A 6 7.51 5.23 22.12
N LYS A 7 8.47 6.12 22.42
CA LYS A 7 9.90 5.94 22.12
C LYS A 7 10.52 4.75 22.85
N TYR A 8 9.93 4.31 23.97
CA TYR A 8 10.45 3.20 24.78
C TYR A 8 9.65 1.91 24.62
N LEU A 9 8.69 1.86 23.68
CA LEU A 9 7.83 0.68 23.47
C LEU A 9 8.64 -0.59 23.17
N SER A 10 9.75 -0.47 22.44
CA SER A 10 10.67 -1.57 22.15
C SER A 10 11.31 -2.20 23.40
N TYR A 11 11.42 -1.45 24.51
CA TYR A 11 11.88 -1.97 25.79
C TYR A 11 10.76 -2.55 26.66
N PHE A 12 9.51 -2.09 26.49
CA PHE A 12 8.37 -2.58 27.26
C PHE A 12 7.83 -3.92 26.75
N TYR A 13 8.08 -4.25 25.48
CA TYR A 13 7.60 -5.47 24.85
C TYR A 13 8.76 -6.26 24.25
N GLU A 14 9.02 -7.47 24.80
CA GLU A 14 10.03 -8.40 24.26
C GLU A 14 9.76 -8.78 22.79
N LYS A 15 8.48 -8.78 22.39
CA LYS A 15 8.05 -9.02 21.02
C LYS A 15 7.01 -7.98 20.60
N PRO A 16 7.40 -6.95 19.82
CA PRO A 16 6.42 -6.03 19.26
C PRO A 16 5.49 -6.77 18.30
N ALA A 17 4.22 -6.38 18.27
CA ALA A 17 3.21 -6.96 17.37
C ALA A 17 2.95 -5.98 16.22
N SER A 18 2.93 -6.51 15.00
CA SER A 18 2.53 -5.83 13.79
C SER A 18 1.01 -5.92 13.57
N LEU A 19 0.47 -5.15 12.63
CA LEU A 19 -0.92 -5.28 12.20
C LEU A 19 -1.24 -6.70 11.68
N LEU A 20 -0.27 -7.36 11.04
CA LEU A 20 -0.47 -8.69 10.47
C LEU A 20 -0.66 -9.76 11.55
N ASP A 21 -0.14 -9.56 12.76
CA ASP A 21 -0.29 -10.52 13.87
C ASP A 21 -1.74 -10.66 14.37
N TYR A 22 -2.60 -9.69 14.04
CA TYR A 22 -4.02 -9.71 14.37
C TYR A 22 -4.90 -10.36 13.29
N THR A 23 -4.29 -10.85 12.21
CA THR A 23 -4.98 -11.45 11.07
C THR A 23 -4.74 -12.96 11.02
N SER A 24 -5.73 -13.70 10.51
CA SER A 24 -5.58 -15.14 10.27
C SER A 24 -4.45 -15.41 9.28
N GLN A 25 -3.90 -16.63 9.30
CA GLN A 25 -2.91 -17.08 8.33
C GLN A 25 -3.49 -17.23 6.91
N ASP A 26 -4.81 -17.41 6.81
CA ASP A 26 -5.52 -17.53 5.52
C ASP A 26 -5.91 -16.17 4.91
N THR A 27 -5.54 -15.06 5.56
CA THR A 27 -5.84 -13.71 5.07
C THR A 27 -5.05 -13.41 3.80
N ILE A 28 -5.70 -12.81 2.80
CA ILE A 28 -5.03 -12.30 1.60
C ILE A 28 -4.64 -10.85 1.85
N ILE A 29 -3.38 -10.51 1.60
CA ILE A 29 -2.87 -9.14 1.65
C ILE A 29 -3.01 -8.56 0.25
N ILE A 30 -3.73 -7.45 0.11
CA ILE A 30 -3.86 -6.73 -1.16
C ILE A 30 -3.06 -5.44 -1.05
N LEU A 31 -2.06 -5.29 -1.92
CA LEU A 31 -1.23 -4.11 -2.02
C LEU A 31 -1.67 -3.31 -3.26
N ASP A 32 -2.36 -2.20 -3.01
CA ASP A 32 -2.82 -1.27 -4.05
C ASP A 32 -1.71 -0.28 -4.38
N GLU A 33 -1.33 -0.23 -5.67
CA GLU A 33 -0.25 0.61 -6.20
C GLU A 33 1.06 0.52 -5.42
N ILE A 34 1.70 -0.66 -5.49
CA ILE A 34 2.94 -0.96 -4.74
C ILE A 34 4.06 0.06 -4.93
N SER A 35 4.18 0.71 -6.08
CA SER A 35 5.21 1.76 -6.28
C SER A 35 4.99 2.95 -5.36
N ARG A 36 3.73 3.34 -5.14
CA ARG A 36 3.39 4.43 -4.23
C ARG A 36 3.64 4.04 -2.77
N ILE A 37 3.43 2.76 -2.43
CA ILE A 37 3.74 2.24 -1.10
C ILE A 37 5.25 2.31 -0.86
N GLN A 38 6.08 1.91 -1.83
CA GLN A 38 7.55 2.00 -1.74
C GLN A 38 8.03 3.46 -1.64
N GLU A 39 7.52 4.36 -2.49
CA GLU A 39 7.86 5.79 -2.40
C GLU A 39 7.53 6.38 -1.02
N MET A 40 6.38 6.00 -0.45
CA MET A 40 5.98 6.46 0.88
C MET A 40 6.84 5.85 1.99
N GLU A 41 7.26 4.60 1.85
CA GLU A 41 8.15 3.97 2.81
C GLU A 41 9.54 4.62 2.81
N GLU A 42 10.13 4.87 1.63
CA GLU A 42 11.41 5.58 1.51
C GLU A 42 11.35 6.97 2.16
N GLN A 43 10.23 7.69 2.01
CA GLN A 43 10.01 8.97 2.66
C GLN A 43 9.93 8.83 4.19
N LEU A 44 9.17 7.84 4.69
CA LEU A 44 9.03 7.60 6.12
C LEU A 44 10.36 7.19 6.77
N GLU A 45 11.19 6.41 6.08
CA GLU A 45 12.52 6.02 6.55
C GLU A 45 13.44 7.25 6.70
N GLN A 46 13.39 8.19 5.75
CA GLN A 46 14.13 9.45 5.84
C GLN A 46 13.64 10.31 7.00
N GLU A 47 12.32 10.46 7.16
CA GLU A 47 11.73 11.21 8.27
C GLU A 47 12.08 10.60 9.63
N GLU A 48 12.09 9.27 9.75
CA GLU A 48 12.49 8.55 10.97
C GLU A 48 13.98 8.76 11.29
N ALA A 49 14.85 8.74 10.27
CA ALA A 49 16.27 9.01 10.44
C ALA A 49 16.53 10.44 10.91
N ASP A 50 15.89 11.43 10.29
CA ASP A 50 16.01 12.85 10.67
C ASP A 50 15.48 13.11 12.09
N TRP A 51 14.35 12.47 12.44
CA TRP A 51 13.81 12.53 13.80
C TRP A 51 14.78 11.92 14.82
N THR A 52 15.38 10.77 14.49
CA THR A 52 16.36 10.10 15.36
C THR A 52 17.60 10.96 15.56
N ILE A 53 18.12 11.60 14.50
CA ILE A 53 19.26 12.52 14.59
C ILE A 53 18.92 13.70 15.51
N SER A 54 17.76 14.32 15.33
CA SER A 54 17.31 15.44 16.16
C SER A 54 17.24 15.07 17.65
N LEU A 55 16.74 13.87 17.95
CA LEU A 55 16.65 13.36 19.32
C LEU A 55 18.02 13.03 19.94
N LEU A 56 18.97 12.56 19.13
CA LEU A 56 20.36 12.35 19.56
C LEU A 56 21.05 13.67 19.88
N GLU A 57 20.86 14.70 19.04
CA GLU A 57 21.44 16.03 19.24
C GLU A 57 20.94 16.70 20.53
N GLU A 58 19.66 16.50 20.87
CA GLU A 58 19.08 17.00 22.13
C GLU A 58 19.48 16.18 23.36
N GLY A 59 20.20 15.06 23.20
CA GLY A 59 20.59 14.15 24.29
C GLY A 59 19.42 13.37 24.89
N ASN A 60 18.31 13.25 24.15
CA ASN A 60 17.02 12.76 24.63
C ASN A 60 16.72 11.28 24.31
N ILE A 61 17.69 10.50 23.77
CA ILE A 61 17.49 9.05 23.51
C ILE A 61 18.66 8.15 23.90
N LEU A 62 18.30 6.92 24.29
CA LEU A 62 19.19 5.77 24.39
C LEU A 62 19.42 5.21 22.98
N HIS A 63 20.65 4.76 22.68
CA HIS A 63 20.98 4.19 21.37
C HIS A 63 20.13 2.93 21.08
N ASP A 64 19.91 2.63 19.79
CA ASP A 64 19.34 1.36 19.30
C ASP A 64 17.80 1.17 19.45
N LEU A 65 17.02 2.23 19.21
CA LEU A 65 15.56 2.15 19.19
C LEU A 65 15.02 1.79 17.80
N SER A 66 14.42 0.61 17.66
CA SER A 66 13.54 0.29 16.51
C SER A 66 12.14 0.81 16.80
N LEU A 67 11.71 1.86 16.09
CA LEU A 67 10.41 2.52 16.28
C LEU A 67 9.33 1.92 15.39
N SER A 68 9.73 1.37 14.23
CA SER A 68 8.85 0.78 13.24
C SER A 68 9.40 -0.55 12.72
N PHE A 69 8.51 -1.36 12.12
CA PHE A 69 8.92 -2.55 11.37
C PHE A 69 9.21 -2.13 9.93
N PRO A 70 10.40 -2.44 9.38
CA PRO A 70 10.68 -2.20 7.98
C PRO A 70 9.64 -2.91 7.11
N PHE A 71 9.05 -2.20 6.16
CA PHE A 71 7.94 -2.73 5.37
C PHE A 71 8.35 -3.99 4.62
N GLN A 72 9.55 -3.98 4.03
CA GLN A 72 10.08 -5.12 3.28
C GLN A 72 10.28 -6.36 4.16
N GLU A 73 10.76 -6.19 5.39
CA GLU A 73 10.93 -7.30 6.32
C GLU A 73 9.57 -7.90 6.69
N LEU A 74 8.58 -7.06 6.99
CA LEU A 74 7.23 -7.49 7.31
C LEU A 74 6.59 -8.29 6.16
N ILE A 75 6.77 -7.83 4.93
CA ILE A 75 6.26 -8.47 3.72
C ILE A 75 7.04 -9.74 3.36
N ASN A 76 8.33 -9.83 3.64
CA ASN A 76 9.13 -11.02 3.37
C ASN A 76 8.95 -12.12 4.43
N GLN A 77 8.68 -11.76 5.69
CA GLN A 77 8.53 -12.70 6.80
C GLN A 77 7.14 -13.35 6.85
N GLN A 78 6.14 -12.74 6.23
CA GLN A 78 4.78 -13.28 6.20
C GLN A 78 4.65 -14.46 5.21
N SER A 79 3.80 -15.43 5.51
CA SER A 79 3.53 -16.61 4.67
C SER A 79 2.20 -16.55 3.90
N ARG A 80 1.49 -15.42 4.00
CA ARG A 80 0.17 -15.18 3.43
C ARG A 80 0.27 -14.93 1.92
N SER A 81 -0.86 -15.10 1.24
CA SER A 81 -0.94 -14.75 -0.18
C SER A 81 -0.97 -13.23 -0.34
N ILE A 82 -0.07 -12.71 -1.17
CA ILE A 82 -0.04 -11.29 -1.55
C ILE A 82 -0.58 -11.12 -2.97
N LEU A 83 -1.56 -10.24 -3.11
CA LEU A 83 -2.05 -9.74 -4.39
C LEU A 83 -1.53 -8.32 -4.61
N TYR A 84 -0.70 -8.16 -5.64
CA TYR A 84 -0.28 -6.84 -6.12
C TYR A 84 -1.31 -6.35 -7.13
N TYR A 85 -1.92 -5.20 -6.83
CA TYR A 85 -2.89 -4.56 -7.70
C TYR A 85 -2.33 -3.22 -8.19
N SER A 86 -2.26 -3.04 -9.50
CA SER A 86 -1.81 -1.79 -10.11
C SER A 86 -2.46 -1.58 -11.47
N LEU A 87 -2.73 -0.32 -11.81
CA LEU A 87 -3.22 0.10 -13.13
C LEU A 87 -2.20 -0.14 -14.24
N PHE A 88 -0.91 -0.06 -13.91
CA PHE A 88 0.18 -0.27 -14.86
C PHE A 88 1.15 -1.29 -14.31
N LEU A 89 1.37 -2.37 -15.06
CA LEU A 89 2.38 -3.35 -14.69
C LEU A 89 3.77 -2.70 -14.78
N ARG A 90 4.31 -2.30 -13.64
CA ARG A 90 5.70 -1.84 -13.50
C ARG A 90 6.54 -2.99 -12.95
N HIS A 91 7.80 -3.04 -13.35
CA HIS A 91 8.76 -3.88 -12.65
C HIS A 91 9.05 -3.22 -11.30
N VAL A 92 8.63 -3.89 -10.23
CA VAL A 92 8.76 -3.39 -8.87
C VAL A 92 9.85 -4.23 -8.21
N GLN A 93 10.92 -3.56 -7.81
CA GLN A 93 12.07 -4.23 -7.19
C GLN A 93 11.62 -5.01 -5.97
N GLN A 94 12.26 -6.16 -5.75
CA GLN A 94 12.00 -7.04 -4.61
C GLN A 94 10.58 -7.64 -4.55
N THR A 95 9.82 -7.56 -5.65
CA THR A 95 8.58 -8.33 -5.84
C THR A 95 8.79 -9.43 -6.87
N ASN A 96 8.27 -10.62 -6.60
CA ASN A 96 8.32 -11.76 -7.52
C ASN A 96 6.91 -12.35 -7.73
N PRO A 97 6.02 -11.65 -8.46
CA PRO A 97 4.68 -12.13 -8.72
C PRO A 97 4.73 -13.45 -9.52
N GLN A 98 4.11 -14.50 -8.97
CA GLN A 98 4.06 -15.83 -9.60
C GLN A 98 3.02 -15.91 -10.72
N ASN A 99 1.97 -15.09 -10.62
CA ASN A 99 0.87 -15.04 -11.58
C ASN A 99 0.52 -13.58 -11.88
N ILE A 100 0.36 -13.26 -13.15
CA ILE A 100 0.01 -11.92 -13.63
C ILE A 100 -1.33 -12.03 -14.37
N VAL A 101 -2.34 -11.35 -13.85
CA VAL A 101 -3.68 -11.31 -14.45
C VAL A 101 -3.96 -9.88 -14.90
N ASN A 102 -4.09 -9.69 -16.20
CA ASN A 102 -4.45 -8.39 -16.77
C ASN A 102 -5.98 -8.26 -16.86
N VAL A 103 -6.53 -7.26 -16.19
CA VAL A 103 -7.96 -6.92 -16.27
C VAL A 103 -8.13 -5.73 -17.20
N SER A 104 -8.79 -5.94 -18.35
CA SER A 104 -9.13 -4.84 -19.25
C SER A 104 -10.32 -4.05 -18.69
N SER A 105 -10.09 -2.80 -18.30
CA SER A 105 -11.15 -1.86 -17.96
C SER A 105 -11.01 -0.59 -18.80
N LYS A 106 -12.14 0.02 -19.18
CA LYS A 106 -12.16 1.28 -19.92
C LYS A 106 -13.05 2.26 -19.17
N GLN A 107 -12.48 3.39 -18.76
CA GLN A 107 -13.26 4.44 -18.15
C GLN A 107 -14.25 5.02 -19.16
N MET A 108 -15.47 5.31 -18.71
CA MET A 108 -16.44 5.99 -19.55
C MET A 108 -15.97 7.41 -19.83
N GLN A 109 -16.08 7.85 -21.08
CA GLN A 109 -15.73 9.21 -21.45
C GLN A 109 -16.69 10.20 -20.77
N ASN A 110 -16.17 11.38 -20.43
CA ASN A 110 -17.01 12.48 -19.99
C ASN A 110 -17.70 13.11 -21.21
N PHE A 111 -19.02 13.14 -21.20
CA PHE A 111 -19.81 13.67 -22.31
C PHE A 111 -20.01 15.19 -22.25
N HIS A 112 -19.59 15.85 -21.15
CA HIS A 112 -19.70 17.31 -20.95
C HIS A 112 -21.10 17.88 -21.27
N GLY A 113 -22.17 17.13 -20.95
CA GLY A 113 -23.55 17.52 -21.24
C GLY A 113 -24.02 17.29 -22.68
N GLN A 114 -23.17 16.73 -23.56
CA GLN A 114 -23.53 16.37 -24.93
C GLN A 114 -24.36 15.08 -24.95
N MET A 115 -25.66 15.21 -24.67
CA MET A 115 -26.60 14.09 -24.61
C MET A 115 -26.69 13.30 -25.92
N ASN A 116 -26.51 13.96 -27.07
CA ASN A 116 -26.49 13.30 -28.37
C ASN A 116 -25.34 12.30 -28.50
N VAL A 117 -24.15 12.63 -27.96
CA VAL A 117 -22.98 11.75 -28.00
C VAL A 117 -23.17 10.56 -27.04
N LEU A 118 -23.77 10.82 -25.86
CA LEU A 118 -24.12 9.75 -24.92
C LEU A 118 -25.15 8.78 -25.52
N ALA A 119 -26.19 9.28 -26.17
CA ALA A 119 -27.21 8.46 -26.82
C ALA A 119 -26.58 7.52 -27.87
N SER A 120 -25.72 8.05 -28.73
CA SER A 120 -24.98 7.26 -29.73
C SER A 120 -24.09 6.18 -29.11
N GLU A 121 -23.40 6.49 -28.00
CA GLU A 121 -22.59 5.49 -27.28
C GLU A 121 -23.45 4.38 -26.65
N ILE A 122 -24.59 4.74 -26.04
CA ILE A 122 -25.53 3.76 -25.46
C ILE A 122 -26.08 2.84 -26.55
N GLU A 123 -26.44 3.37 -27.71
CA GLU A 123 -26.86 2.55 -28.86
C GLU A 123 -25.76 1.60 -29.32
N ARG A 124 -24.51 2.09 -29.40
CA ARG A 124 -23.37 1.24 -29.73
C ARG A 124 -23.21 0.09 -28.73
N TYR A 125 -23.29 0.35 -27.43
CA TYR A 125 -23.15 -0.68 -26.39
C TYR A 125 -24.30 -1.70 -26.38
N LYS A 126 -25.53 -1.25 -26.69
CA LYS A 126 -26.68 -2.16 -26.88
C LYS A 126 -26.45 -3.09 -28.08
N ASN A 127 -25.94 -2.55 -29.18
CA ASN A 127 -25.65 -3.34 -30.39
C ASN A 127 -24.48 -4.32 -30.19
N SER A 128 -23.57 -4.07 -29.25
CA SER A 128 -22.45 -4.96 -28.92
C SER A 128 -22.79 -6.04 -27.86
N ASN A 129 -24.07 -6.30 -27.59
CA ASN A 129 -24.54 -7.27 -26.60
C ASN A 129 -23.90 -7.07 -25.21
N THR A 130 -23.62 -5.82 -24.84
CA THR A 130 -23.01 -5.46 -23.57
C THR A 130 -24.08 -5.07 -22.56
N ARG A 131 -23.97 -5.53 -21.31
CA ARG A 131 -24.90 -5.14 -20.24
C ARG A 131 -24.52 -3.75 -19.72
N LEU A 132 -25.44 -2.81 -19.84
CA LEU A 132 -25.33 -1.46 -19.29
C LEU A 132 -26.00 -1.44 -17.91
N SER A 133 -25.34 -0.83 -16.93
CA SER A 133 -25.89 -0.52 -15.61
C SER A 133 -25.61 0.95 -15.30
N PHE A 134 -26.61 1.64 -14.75
CA PHE A 134 -26.50 3.03 -14.27
C PHE A 134 -26.55 3.05 -12.75
#